data_AF-A0A150INM5-F1
#
_entry.id   AF-A0A150INM5-F1
#
_cell.length_a   1.000
_cell.length_b   1.000
_cell.length_c   1.000
_cell.angle_alpha   90.00
_cell.angle_beta   90.00
_cell.angle_gamma   90.00
#
_symmetry.space_group_name_H-M   'P 1'
#
loop_
_entity.id
_entity.type
_entity.pdbx_description
1 polymer ?
#
loop_
_entity_poly.entity_id
_entity_poly.type
_entity_poly.pdbx_seq_one_letter_code
_entity_poly.pdbx_strand_id
1 'polypeptide(L)' 'MPEYHFHFLTEDKKAGGHVLALRIHDQDVHIDYTNGFFMKAPDTEDFYNLNSKKDIDEDVKIVESGK' A
#
# COMPACT_ATOMS: atom_id res chain seq x y z
N MET A 1 5.13 1.51 1.80
CA MET A 1 4.70 0.42 2.70
C MET A 1 5.77 -0.64 2.70
N PRO A 2 6.45 -0.85 3.84
CA PRO A 2 7.34 -1.99 3.97
C PRO A 2 6.53 -3.28 3.81
N GLU A 3 7.14 -4.31 3.20
CA GLU A 3 6.54 -5.64 2.96
C GLU A 3 5.43 -5.69 1.89
N TYR A 4 4.35 -6.44 2.15
CA TYR A 4 3.25 -6.69 1.24
C TYR A 4 2.11 -5.69 1.45
N HIS A 5 1.65 -5.08 0.36
CA HIS A 5 0.50 -4.18 0.34
C HIS A 5 -0.43 -4.60 -0.79
N PHE A 6 -1.59 -5.15 -0.43
CA PHE A 6 -2.57 -5.67 -1.39
C PHE A 6 -3.87 -4.88 -1.35
N HIS A 7 -4.41 -4.63 -2.53
CA HIS A 7 -5.80 -4.25 -2.71
C HIS A 7 -6.58 -5.40 -3.36
N PHE A 8 -7.88 -5.48 -3.07
CA PHE A 8 -8.80 -6.45 -3.66
C PHE A 8 -9.91 -5.75 -4.42
N LEU A 9 -10.39 -6.39 -5.49
CA LEU A 9 -11.53 -5.94 -6.29
C LEU A 9 -12.35 -7.17 -6.69
N THR A 10 -13.66 -7.15 -6.45
CA THR A 10 -14.55 -8.22 -6.91
C THR A 10 -14.68 -8.22 -8.42
N GLU A 11 -14.94 -9.38 -9.01
CA GLU A 11 -15.10 -9.55 -10.46
C GLU A 11 -16.19 -8.63 -11.04
N ASP A 12 -17.30 -8.46 -10.31
CA ASP A 12 -18.40 -7.59 -10.69
C ASP A 12 -18.14 -6.09 -10.42
N LYS A 13 -16.97 -5.76 -9.86
CA LYS A 13 -16.49 -4.42 -9.52
C LYS A 13 -17.37 -3.65 -8.53
N LYS A 14 -18.24 -4.33 -7.78
CA LYS A 14 -19.12 -3.68 -6.80
C LYS A 14 -18.49 -3.54 -5.42
N ALA A 15 -17.43 -4.29 -5.14
CA ALA A 15 -16.74 -4.25 -3.86
C ALA A 15 -15.22 -4.39 -4.04
N GLY A 16 -14.49 -3.94 -3.05
CA GLY A 16 -13.03 -3.98 -3.02
C GLY A 16 -12.50 -3.27 -1.78
N GLY A 17 -11.18 -3.08 -1.72
CA GLY A 17 -10.55 -2.30 -0.66
C GLY A 17 -9.16 -2.79 -0.28
N HIS A 18 -8.65 -2.23 0.80
CA HIS A 18 -7.40 -2.61 1.43
C HIS A 18 -7.51 -3.99 2.10
N VAL A 19 -6.50 -4.84 1.92
CA VAL A 19 -6.52 -6.22 2.41
C VAL A 19 -5.76 -6.34 3.73
N LEU A 20 -6.50 -6.62 4.81
CA LEU A 20 -5.91 -6.87 6.15
C LEU A 20 -5.51 -8.34 6.36
N ALA A 21 -6.23 -9.26 5.71
CA ALA A 21 -5.98 -10.68 5.75
C ALA A 21 -6.51 -11.33 4.48
N LEU A 22 -5.79 -12.33 3.97
CA LEU A 22 -6.17 -13.06 2.76
C LEU A 22 -5.92 -14.56 2.95
N ARG A 23 -6.87 -15.37 2.48
CA ARG A 23 -6.71 -16.81 2.29
C ARG A 23 -7.12 -17.14 0.86
N ILE A 24 -6.19 -17.69 0.09
CA ILE A 24 -6.40 -18.15 -1.29
C ILE A 24 -6.29 -19.67 -1.34
N HIS A 25 -7.08 -20.29 -2.21
CA HIS A 25 -7.06 -21.73 -2.50
C HIS A 25 -6.98 -21.90 -4.02
N ASP A 26 -5.99 -22.65 -4.51
CA ASP A 26 -5.79 -22.96 -5.93
C ASP A 26 -6.01 -21.76 -6.86
N GLN A 27 -5.19 -20.73 -6.68
CA GLN A 27 -5.24 -19.49 -7.47
C GLN A 27 -3.98 -19.32 -8.32
N ASP A 28 -4.14 -18.68 -9.47
CA ASP A 28 -3.02 -18.29 -10.32
C ASP A 28 -2.34 -17.04 -9.76
N VAL A 29 -1.03 -17.12 -9.55
CA VAL A 29 -0.21 -16.00 -9.04
C VAL A 29 0.77 -15.56 -10.12
N HIS A 30 0.81 -14.26 -10.36
CA HIS A 30 1.75 -13.63 -11.29
C HIS A 30 2.63 -12.64 -10.50
N ILE A 31 3.94 -12.69 -10.71
CA ILE A 31 4.92 -11.82 -10.05
C ILE A 31 5.72 -11.11 -11.13
N ASP A 32 5.86 -9.78 -11.01
CA ASP A 32 6.72 -8.96 -11.85
C ASP A 32 7.85 -8.37 -11.00
N TYR A 33 9.10 -8.61 -11.43
CA TYR A 33 10.29 -8.09 -10.74
C TYR A 33 10.65 -6.72 -11.31
N THR A 34 10.16 -5.66 -10.66
CA THR A 34 10.50 -4.28 -11.03
C THR A 34 11.72 -3.80 -10.22
N ASN A 35 12.88 -3.77 -10.86
CA ASN A 35 14.10 -3.25 -10.25
C ASN A 35 14.16 -1.72 -10.39
N GLY A 36 14.38 -1.02 -9.27
CA GLY A 36 14.44 0.44 -9.21
C GLY A 36 13.11 1.08 -8.80
N PHE A 37 13.21 2.23 -8.12
CA PHE A 37 12.07 2.97 -7.61
C PHE A 37 12.16 4.42 -8.06
N PHE A 38 11.11 4.91 -8.71
CA PHE A 38 10.98 6.31 -9.11
C PHE A 38 9.84 6.96 -8.34
N MET A 39 10.11 8.08 -7.69
CA MET A 39 9.13 8.83 -6.91
C MET A 39 8.99 10.23 -7.48
N LYS A 40 7.74 10.61 -7.77
CA LYS A 40 7.38 12.00 -8.06
C LYS A 40 6.72 12.59 -6.83
N ALA A 41 7.35 13.59 -6.23
CA ALA A 41 6.74 14.36 -5.16
C ALA A 41 5.55 15.18 -5.69
N PRO A 42 4.46 15.34 -4.91
CA PRO A 42 3.43 16.33 -5.18
C PRO A 42 4.03 17.74 -5.21
N ASP A 43 3.60 18.55 -6.17
CA ASP A 43 3.99 19.97 -6.27
C ASP A 43 2.93 20.83 -5.60
N THR A 44 2.85 20.72 -4.27
CA THR A 44 1.87 21.43 -3.44
C THR A 44 2.53 22.02 -2.21
N GLU A 45 2.05 23.19 -1.77
CA GLU A 45 2.56 23.86 -0.57
C GLU A 45 2.41 22.97 0.68
N ASP A 46 1.31 22.22 0.80
CA ASP A 46 1.09 21.25 1.88
C ASP A 46 2.19 20.18 1.94
N PHE A 47 2.64 19.66 0.79
CA PHE A 47 3.70 18.66 0.75
C PHE A 47 5.06 19.27 1.10
N TYR A 48 5.34 20.50 0.66
CA TYR A 48 6.59 21.19 1.00
C TYR A 48 6.69 21.57 2.48
N ASN A 49 5.55 21.84 3.13
CA ASN A 49 5.48 22.19 4.54
C ASN A 49 5.33 20.95 5.46
N LEU A 50 5.27 19.74 4.90
CA LEU A 50 5.14 18.51 5.67
C LEU A 50 6.42 18.24 6.50
N ASN A 51 6.28 18.08 7.81
CA ASN A 51 7.38 17.65 8.66
C ASN A 51 7.62 16.14 8.56
N SER A 52 8.50 15.73 7.64
CA SER A 52 8.83 14.32 7.36
C SER A 52 9.97 13.74 8.20
N LYS A 53 10.46 14.45 9.22
CA LYS A 53 11.57 13.98 10.08
C LYS A 53 11.14 13.03 11.20
N LYS A 54 9.82 12.89 11.43
CA LYS A 54 9.29 11.99 12.43
C LYS A 54 9.42 10.55 11.91
N ASP A 55 9.93 9.65 12.73
CA ASP A 55 9.78 8.22 12.50
C ASP A 55 8.29 7.86 12.62
N ILE A 56 7.75 7.31 11.55
CA ILE A 56 6.33 6.94 11.43
C ILE A 56 6.16 5.45 11.15
N ASP A 57 7.18 4.62 11.36
CA ASP A 57 7.10 3.19 11.04
C ASP A 57 5.99 2.48 11.83
N GLU A 58 5.80 2.82 13.11
CA GLU A 58 4.68 2.32 13.91
C GLU A 58 3.33 2.83 13.40
N ASP A 59 3.23 4.14 13.09
CA ASP A 59 2.01 4.75 12.57
C ASP A 59 1.60 4.09 11.24
N VAL A 60 2.57 3.86 10.36
CA VAL A 60 2.39 3.15 9.07
C VAL A 60 1.91 1.72 9.31
N LYS A 61 2.55 0.98 10.23
CA LYS A 61 2.13 -0.39 10.54
C LYS A 61 0.69 -0.44 11.05
N ILE A 62 0.29 0.50 11.90
CA ILE A 62 -1.07 0.55 12.46
C ILE A 62 -2.10 0.77 11.34
N VAL A 63 -1.85 1.75 10.47
CA VAL A 63 -2.79 2.10 9.39
C VAL A 63 -2.91 0.97 8.37
N GLU A 64 -1.81 0.32 8.02
CA GLU A 64 -1.80 -0.72 6.99
C GLU A 64 -2.24 -2.09 7.50
N SER A 65 -2.06 -2.41 8.79
CA SER A 65 -2.45 -3.72 9.35
C SER A 65 -3.76 -3.68 10.13
N GLY A 66 -4.32 -2.48 10.36
CA GLY A 66 -5.56 -2.28 11.11
C GLY A 66 -5.46 -2.66 12.59
N LYS A 67 -4.25 -2.67 13.16
CA LYS A 67 -3.95 -3.08 14.54
C LYS A 67 -3.14 -2.05 15.28
#